data_AF-D8TKU8-F1
#
_entry.id   AF-D8TKU8-F1
#
_cell.length_a   1.000
_cell.length_b   1.000
_cell.length_c   1.000
_cell.angle_alpha   90.00
_cell.angle_beta   90.00
_cell.angle_gamma   90.00
#
_symmetry.space_group_name_H-M   'P 1'
#
loop_
_entity.id
_entity.type
_entity.pdbx_description
1 polymer ?
#
loop_
_entity_poly.entity_id
_entity_poly.type
_entity_poly.pdbx_seq_one_letter_code
_entity_poly.pdbx_strand_id
1 'polypeptide(L)'
;MAAVKLTPAEEEAIIKQRYLTQMTVPKGNLPLKVLTKKFLQLLEQLDKGPDAEADVARLYREFLREVAQTELHAKKLRSVCEANTREQNTYNQKQRELEEAIEQTKRDIEEKKLELQRAKQVLGQNQQYEIMEHPSREVTQAAMDAEMALMAEAKTEGARIAQLMERRRKQFSLLFYVIEELQRTTAEEGIAEELAGLDGMDVDG
;
A
#
# COMPACT_ATOMS: atom_id res chain seq x y z
N MET A 1 -47.39 -37.23 -31.19
CA MET A 1 -46.29 -36.24 -31.15
C MET A 1 -45.33 -36.68 -30.06
N ALA A 2 -44.08 -36.98 -30.41
CA ALA A 2 -43.05 -37.32 -29.44
C ALA A 2 -42.76 -36.09 -28.56
N ALA A 3 -42.83 -36.25 -27.25
CA ALA A 3 -42.43 -35.20 -26.32
C ALA A 3 -40.93 -34.95 -26.49
N VAL A 4 -40.57 -33.79 -27.01
CA VAL A 4 -39.18 -33.31 -27.03
C VAL A 4 -38.75 -33.17 -25.57
N LYS A 5 -37.85 -34.04 -25.11
CA LYS A 5 -37.25 -33.94 -23.78
C LYS A 5 -36.20 -32.83 -23.83
N LEU A 6 -36.46 -31.74 -23.12
CA LEU A 6 -35.49 -30.67 -22.92
C LEU A 6 -34.39 -31.16 -21.97
N THR A 7 -33.19 -30.64 -22.16
CA THR A 7 -32.09 -30.86 -21.23
C THR A 7 -32.30 -30.06 -19.94
N PRO A 8 -31.74 -30.48 -18.79
CA PRO A 8 -31.89 -29.77 -17.53
C PRO A 8 -31.45 -28.29 -17.59
N ALA A 9 -30.42 -27.99 -18.39
CA ALA A 9 -29.93 -26.64 -18.59
C ALA A 9 -30.92 -25.76 -19.40
N GLU A 10 -31.58 -26.34 -20.40
CA GLU A 10 -32.63 -25.65 -21.16
C GLU A 10 -33.87 -25.43 -20.29
N GLU A 11 -34.24 -26.40 -19.45
CA GLU A 11 -35.32 -26.24 -18.47
C GLU A 11 -35.03 -25.14 -17.46
N GLU A 12 -33.80 -25.08 -16.92
CA GLU A 12 -33.38 -24.04 -15.99
C GLU A 12 -33.37 -22.65 -16.65
N ALA A 13 -32.90 -22.55 -17.89
CA ALA A 13 -32.96 -21.31 -18.66
C ALA A 13 -34.41 -20.83 -18.88
N ILE A 14 -35.33 -21.76 -19.22
CA ILE A 14 -36.75 -21.47 -19.37
C ILE A 14 -37.39 -21.03 -18.04
N ILE A 15 -37.06 -21.71 -16.94
CA ILE A 15 -37.57 -21.39 -15.59
C ILE A 15 -37.08 -20.00 -15.18
N LYS A 16 -35.79 -19.71 -15.35
CA LYS A 16 -35.18 -18.41 -15.04
C LYS A 16 -35.78 -17.30 -15.88
N GLN A 17 -35.98 -17.55 -17.17
CA GLN A 17 -36.63 -16.60 -18.08
C GLN A 17 -38.10 -16.35 -17.71
N ARG A 18 -38.86 -17.38 -17.31
CA ARG A 18 -40.25 -17.23 -16.81
C ARG A 18 -40.31 -16.43 -15.51
N TYR A 19 -39.37 -16.68 -14.59
CA TYR A 19 -39.29 -15.97 -13.33
C TYR A 19 -38.94 -14.49 -13.55
N LEU A 20 -37.94 -14.20 -14.38
CA LEU A 20 -37.48 -12.84 -14.73
C LEU A 20 -38.54 -12.02 -15.47
N THR A 21 -39.32 -12.66 -16.35
CA THR A 21 -40.36 -11.97 -17.12
C THR A 21 -41.67 -11.78 -16.35
N GLN A 22 -41.73 -12.25 -15.10
CA GLN A 22 -42.98 -12.37 -14.33
C GLN A 22 -44.11 -12.98 -15.17
N MET A 23 -43.77 -13.88 -16.10
CA MET A 23 -44.74 -14.77 -16.73
C MET A 23 -45.12 -15.82 -15.68
N THR A 24 -45.80 -15.36 -14.64
CA THR A 24 -46.81 -16.18 -13.99
C THR A 24 -47.60 -16.77 -15.12
N VAL A 25 -47.62 -18.10 -15.20
CA VAL A 25 -48.42 -18.87 -16.16
C VAL A 25 -49.73 -18.10 -16.29
N PRO A 26 -50.03 -17.45 -17.43
CA PRO A 26 -51.34 -16.85 -17.53
C PRO A 26 -52.26 -18.05 -17.32
N LYS A 27 -53.12 -17.98 -16.30
CA LYS A 27 -54.22 -18.94 -16.12
C LYS A 27 -55.24 -18.82 -17.29
N GLY A 28 -54.76 -18.46 -18.48
CA GLY A 28 -55.45 -18.20 -19.72
C GLY A 28 -54.60 -18.70 -20.88
N ASN A 29 -55.26 -18.94 -22.01
CA ASN A 29 -54.61 -19.43 -23.21
C ASN A 29 -53.48 -18.50 -23.67
N LEU A 30 -52.35 -19.08 -24.13
CA LEU A 30 -51.26 -18.31 -24.73
C LEU A 30 -51.81 -17.39 -25.84
N PRO A 31 -51.43 -16.10 -25.90
CA PRO A 31 -51.97 -15.14 -26.86
C PRO A 31 -51.92 -15.64 -28.31
N LEU A 32 -50.79 -16.23 -28.71
CA LEU A 32 -50.60 -16.86 -30.03
C LEU A 32 -51.57 -18.02 -30.27
N LYS A 33 -51.83 -18.87 -29.27
CA LYS A 33 -52.75 -20.00 -29.39
C LYS A 33 -54.19 -19.54 -29.60
N VAL A 34 -54.60 -18.47 -28.91
CA VAL A 34 -55.93 -17.86 -29.11
C VAL A 34 -56.04 -17.26 -30.51
N LEU A 35 -55.01 -16.53 -30.93
CA LEU A 35 -54.95 -15.90 -32.24
C LEU A 35 -55.02 -16.93 -33.38
N THR A 36 -54.23 -18.00 -33.32
CA THR A 36 -54.26 -19.09 -34.29
C THR A 36 -55.63 -19.77 -34.33
N LYS A 37 -56.27 -19.99 -33.17
CA LYS A 37 -57.61 -20.59 -33.13
C LYS A 37 -58.65 -19.71 -33.82
N LYS A 38 -58.63 -18.39 -33.57
CA LYS A 38 -59.54 -17.44 -34.24
C LYS A 38 -59.27 -17.35 -35.75
N PHE A 39 -58.01 -17.42 -36.16
CA PHE A 39 -57.64 -17.46 -37.58
C PHE A 39 -58.19 -18.71 -38.27
N LEU A 40 -58.01 -19.90 -37.67
CA LEU A 40 -58.55 -21.15 -38.22
C LEU A 40 -60.09 -21.14 -38.27
N GLN A 41 -60.76 -20.60 -37.25
CA GLN A 41 -62.21 -20.43 -37.24
C GLN A 41 -62.71 -19.50 -38.35
N LEU A 42 -61.95 -18.45 -38.69
CA LEU A 42 -62.26 -17.57 -39.80
C LEU A 42 -62.16 -18.31 -41.15
N LEU A 43 -61.11 -19.11 -41.34
CA LEU A 43 -60.94 -19.92 -42.56
C LEU A 43 -62.08 -20.94 -42.73
N GLU A 44 -62.45 -21.64 -41.65
CA GLU A 44 -63.56 -22.61 -41.67
C GLU A 44 -64.91 -21.99 -42.06
N GLN A 45 -65.17 -20.72 -41.72
CA GLN A 45 -66.40 -20.05 -42.15
C GLN A 45 -66.31 -19.52 -43.58
N LEU A 46 -65.11 -19.17 -44.05
CA LEU A 46 -64.90 -18.73 -45.43
C LEU A 46 -65.18 -19.85 -46.44
N ASP A 47 -64.85 -21.09 -46.06
CA ASP A 47 -65.09 -22.29 -46.88
C ASP A 47 -66.58 -22.63 -47.07
N LYS A 48 -67.48 -22.03 -46.29
CA LYS A 48 -68.95 -22.27 -46.39
C LYS A 48 -69.64 -21.46 -47.49
N GLY A 49 -68.92 -20.57 -48.17
CA GLY A 49 -69.45 -19.79 -49.29
C GLY A 49 -70.35 -18.60 -48.88
N PRO A 50 -71.15 -18.06 -49.83
CA PRO A 50 -71.81 -16.76 -49.68
C PRO A 50 -72.85 -16.67 -48.54
N ASP A 51 -73.43 -17.79 -48.10
CA ASP A 51 -74.39 -17.81 -47.00
C ASP A 51 -73.77 -17.46 -45.63
N ALA A 52 -72.43 -17.47 -45.51
CA ALA A 52 -71.70 -17.18 -44.27
C ALA A 52 -71.09 -15.77 -44.21
N GLU A 53 -71.36 -14.89 -45.18
CA GLU A 53 -70.69 -13.58 -45.33
C GLU A 53 -70.77 -12.70 -44.07
N ALA A 54 -71.92 -12.66 -43.39
CA ALA A 54 -72.11 -11.91 -42.15
C ALA A 54 -71.26 -12.45 -40.99
N ASP A 55 -71.12 -13.78 -40.89
CA ASP A 55 -70.31 -14.44 -39.87
C ASP A 55 -68.82 -14.29 -40.15
N VAL A 56 -68.40 -14.36 -41.42
CA VAL A 56 -67.02 -14.07 -41.85
C VAL A 56 -66.65 -12.64 -41.49
N ALA A 57 -67.51 -11.66 -41.77
CA ALA A 57 -67.24 -10.26 -41.41
C ALA A 57 -67.14 -10.05 -39.89
N ARG A 58 -67.94 -10.76 -39.09
CA ARG A 58 -67.86 -10.72 -37.63
C ARG A 58 -66.56 -11.33 -37.12
N LEU A 59 -66.23 -12.55 -37.56
CA LEU A 59 -65.02 -13.26 -37.15
C LEU A 59 -63.74 -12.53 -37.59
N TYR A 60 -63.76 -11.87 -38.75
CA TYR A 60 -62.65 -11.04 -39.20
C TYR A 60 -62.40 -9.86 -38.25
N ARG A 61 -63.46 -9.16 -37.82
CA ARG A 61 -63.32 -8.09 -36.81
C ARG A 61 -62.81 -8.62 -35.46
N GLU A 62 -63.28 -9.79 -35.03
CA GLU A 62 -62.82 -10.43 -33.80
C GLU A 62 -61.36 -10.89 -33.87
N PHE A 63 -60.92 -11.35 -35.05
CA PHE A 63 -59.54 -11.70 -35.33
C PHE A 63 -58.64 -10.46 -35.30
N LEU A 64 -59.02 -9.39 -36.01
CA LEU A 64 -58.27 -8.12 -35.99
C LEU A 64 -58.13 -7.55 -34.57
N ARG A 65 -59.18 -7.63 -33.75
CA ARG A 65 -59.13 -7.24 -32.34
C ARG A 65 -58.10 -8.08 -31.56
N GLU A 66 -58.07 -9.39 -31.79
CA GLU A 66 -57.10 -10.29 -31.14
C GLU A 66 -55.65 -10.00 -31.57
N VAL A 67 -55.43 -9.69 -32.86
CA VAL A 67 -54.12 -9.27 -33.38
C VAL A 67 -53.65 -8.02 -32.63
N ALA A 68 -54.50 -6.99 -32.56
CA ALA A 68 -54.15 -5.72 -31.91
C ALA A 68 -53.85 -5.91 -30.41
N GLN A 69 -54.61 -6.78 -29.73
CA GLN A 69 -54.39 -7.09 -28.31
C GLN A 69 -53.08 -7.86 -28.09
N THR A 70 -52.76 -8.82 -28.96
CA THR A 70 -51.51 -9.58 -28.90
C THR A 70 -50.30 -8.67 -29.17
N GLU A 71 -50.40 -7.76 -30.14
CA GLU A 71 -49.37 -6.79 -30.45
C GLU A 71 -49.11 -5.84 -29.27
N LEU A 72 -50.17 -5.31 -28.65
CA LEU A 72 -50.06 -4.47 -27.46
C LEU A 72 -49.38 -5.21 -26.30
N HIS A 73 -49.74 -6.47 -26.09
CA HIS A 73 -49.11 -7.31 -25.07
C HIS A 73 -47.62 -7.53 -25.34
N ALA A 74 -47.25 -7.83 -26.59
CA ALA A 74 -45.85 -7.99 -26.99
C ALA A 74 -45.02 -6.71 -26.79
N LYS A 75 -45.59 -5.53 -27.14
CA LYS A 75 -44.97 -4.23 -26.90
C LYS A 75 -44.76 -3.96 -25.40
N LYS A 76 -45.77 -4.27 -24.58
CA LYS A 76 -45.67 -4.15 -23.12
C LYS A 76 -44.54 -5.03 -22.56
N LEU A 77 -44.49 -6.30 -22.96
CA LEU A 77 -43.43 -7.22 -22.51
C LEU A 77 -42.04 -6.73 -22.91
N ARG A 78 -41.87 -6.27 -24.15
CA ARG A 78 -40.61 -5.68 -24.60
C ARG A 78 -40.18 -4.50 -23.73
N SER A 79 -41.10 -3.56 -23.47
CA SER A 79 -40.83 -2.40 -22.61
C SER A 79 -40.46 -2.79 -21.17
N VAL A 80 -41.10 -3.83 -20.62
CA VAL A 80 -40.75 -4.35 -19.28
C VAL A 80 -39.38 -5.00 -19.29
N CYS A 81 -39.05 -5.82 -20.30
CA CYS A 81 -37.72 -6.40 -20.44
C CYS A 81 -36.63 -5.33 -20.53
N GLU A 82 -36.83 -4.30 -21.36
CA GLU A 82 -35.89 -3.17 -21.47
C GLU A 82 -35.74 -2.40 -20.15
N ALA A 83 -36.84 -2.17 -19.42
CA ALA A 83 -36.79 -1.56 -18.10
C ALA A 83 -36.00 -2.41 -17.10
N ASN A 84 -36.28 -3.71 -17.03
CA ASN A 84 -35.58 -4.64 -16.15
C ASN A 84 -34.09 -4.73 -16.47
N THR A 85 -33.70 -4.73 -17.75
CA THR A 85 -32.29 -4.71 -18.16
C THR A 85 -31.59 -3.43 -17.71
N ARG A 86 -32.24 -2.27 -17.86
CA ARG A 86 -31.68 -1.00 -17.37
C ARG A 86 -31.53 -0.99 -15.86
N GLU A 87 -32.54 -1.49 -15.14
CA GLU A 87 -32.51 -1.59 -13.69
C GLU A 87 -31.41 -2.54 -13.21
N GLN A 88 -31.27 -3.71 -13.85
CA GLN A 88 -30.20 -4.66 -13.55
C GLN A 88 -28.81 -4.05 -13.77
N ASN A 89 -28.60 -3.32 -14.86
CA ASN A 89 -27.34 -2.61 -15.09
C ASN A 89 -27.07 -1.55 -14.01
N THR A 90 -28.12 -0.88 -13.53
CA THR A 90 -28.01 0.13 -12.46
C THR A 90 -27.63 -0.52 -11.13
N TYR A 91 -28.23 -1.66 -10.79
CA TYR A 91 -27.84 -2.42 -9.58
C TYR A 91 -26.42 -2.96 -9.67
N ASN A 92 -26.00 -3.47 -10.84
CA ASN A 92 -24.62 -3.93 -11.04
C ASN A 92 -23.62 -2.78 -10.86
N GLN A 93 -23.94 -1.58 -11.34
CA GLN A 93 -23.09 -0.41 -11.13
C GLN A 93 -23.02 -0.02 -9.64
N LYS A 94 -24.17 0.09 -8.97
CA LYS A 94 -24.22 0.39 -7.53
C LYS A 94 -23.48 -0.63 -6.67
N GLN A 95 -23.52 -1.90 -7.07
CA GLN A 95 -22.79 -2.96 -6.39
C GLN A 95 -21.28 -2.73 -6.49
N ARG A 96 -20.76 -2.37 -7.67
CA ARG A 96 -19.33 -2.03 -7.84
C ARG A 96 -18.93 -0.81 -7.04
N GLU A 97 -19.73 0.25 -7.08
CA GLU A 97 -19.49 1.47 -6.30
C GLU A 97 -19.45 1.18 -4.78
N LEU A 98 -20.34 0.29 -4.31
CA LEU A 98 -20.35 -0.15 -2.91
C LEU A 98 -19.11 -0.97 -2.55
N GLU A 99 -18.70 -1.90 -3.42
CA GLU A 99 -17.48 -2.70 -3.22
C GLU A 99 -16.22 -1.80 -3.14
N GLU A 100 -16.11 -0.81 -4.03
CA GLU A 100 -15.04 0.19 -4.00
C GLU A 100 -15.05 1.02 -2.71
N ALA A 101 -16.23 1.48 -2.28
CA ALA A 101 -16.38 2.24 -1.04
C ALA A 101 -16.02 1.41 0.20
N ILE A 102 -16.36 0.12 0.21
CA ILE A 102 -15.97 -0.81 1.28
C ILE A 102 -14.45 -0.95 1.35
N GLU A 103 -13.79 -1.18 0.22
CA GLU A 103 -12.33 -1.30 0.17
C GLU A 103 -11.64 0.00 0.58
N GLN A 104 -12.17 1.15 0.17
CA GLN A 104 -11.66 2.44 0.63
C GLN A 104 -11.80 2.59 2.15
N THR A 105 -12.98 2.30 2.70
CA THR A 105 -13.24 2.41 4.14
C THR A 105 -12.32 1.47 4.94
N LYS A 106 -12.05 0.26 4.45
CA LYS A 106 -11.09 -0.65 5.06
C LYS A 106 -9.68 -0.06 5.12
N ARG A 107 -9.22 0.55 4.01
CA ARG A 107 -7.91 1.23 3.97
C ARG A 107 -7.86 2.37 4.99
N ASP A 108 -8.90 3.20 5.05
CA ASP A 108 -8.98 4.32 5.99
C ASP A 108 -8.94 3.83 7.45
N ILE A 109 -9.61 2.71 7.76
CA ILE A 109 -9.57 2.09 9.09
C ILE A 109 -8.15 1.66 9.46
N GLU A 110 -7.43 1.01 8.54
CA GLU A 110 -6.05 0.57 8.80
C GLU A 110 -5.10 1.76 8.99
N GLU A 111 -5.26 2.82 8.20
CA GLU A 111 -4.52 4.06 8.39
C GLU A 111 -4.80 4.68 9.77
N LYS A 112 -6.07 4.79 10.16
CA LYS A 112 -6.47 5.35 11.47
C LYS A 112 -5.97 4.51 12.63
N LYS A 113 -5.90 3.18 12.49
CA LYS A 113 -5.28 2.30 13.51
C LYS A 113 -3.80 2.62 13.68
N LEU A 114 -3.08 2.83 12.57
CA LEU A 114 -1.65 3.17 12.61
C LEU A 114 -1.42 4.54 13.26
N GLU A 115 -2.22 5.54 12.91
CA GLU A 115 -2.20 6.86 13.56
C GLU A 115 -2.44 6.75 15.07
N LEU A 116 -3.43 5.95 15.49
CA LEU A 116 -3.73 5.74 16.90
C LEU A 116 -2.55 5.08 17.63
N GLN A 117 -1.89 4.10 17.02
CA GLN A 117 -0.71 3.47 17.61
C GLN A 117 0.43 4.47 17.81
N ARG A 118 0.70 5.32 16.82
CA ARG A 118 1.70 6.40 16.94
C ARG A 118 1.32 7.39 18.05
N ALA A 119 0.06 7.80 18.11
CA ALA A 119 -0.41 8.70 19.17
C ALA A 119 -0.23 8.11 20.58
N LYS A 120 -0.49 6.80 20.75
CA LYS A 120 -0.23 6.09 22.02
C LYS A 120 1.24 6.07 22.39
N GLN A 121 2.14 5.89 21.43
CA GLN A 121 3.58 5.94 21.68
C GLN A 121 4.02 7.32 22.16
N VAL A 122 3.55 8.39 21.50
CA VAL A 122 3.85 9.78 21.90
C VAL A 122 3.31 10.06 23.30
N LEU A 123 2.08 9.63 23.60
CA LEU A 123 1.51 9.80 24.93
C LEU A 123 2.33 9.07 26.00
N GLY A 124 2.77 7.84 25.73
CA GLY A 124 3.65 7.10 26.62
C GLY A 124 5.01 7.79 26.84
N GLN A 125 5.61 8.33 25.77
CA GLN A 125 6.85 9.11 25.87
C GLN A 125 6.65 10.38 26.71
N ASN A 126 5.58 11.13 26.46
CA ASN A 126 5.25 12.34 27.22
C ASN A 126 5.06 12.03 28.72
N GLN A 127 4.38 10.93 29.05
CA GLN A 127 4.25 10.49 30.45
C GLN A 127 5.59 10.14 31.07
N GLN A 128 6.51 9.50 30.33
CA GLN A 128 7.86 9.23 30.81
C GLN A 128 8.63 10.53 31.08
N TYR A 129 8.49 11.54 30.22
CA TYR A 129 9.08 12.86 30.43
C TYR A 129 8.47 13.60 31.63
N GLU A 130 7.18 13.46 31.90
CA GLU A 130 6.54 14.05 33.08
C GLU A 130 7.00 13.40 34.40
N ILE A 131 7.32 12.10 34.39
CA ILE A 131 7.76 11.36 35.59
C ILE A 131 9.28 11.48 35.82
N MET A 132 10.07 11.69 34.76
CA MET A 132 11.50 11.97 34.93
C MET A 132 11.68 13.36 35.55
N GLU A 133 12.14 13.40 36.79
CA GLU A 133 12.73 14.62 37.37
C GLU A 133 14.01 14.95 36.62
N HIS A 134 13.89 15.74 35.56
CA HIS A 134 15.04 16.32 34.90
C HIS A 134 15.55 17.50 35.73
N PRO A 135 16.87 17.60 36.00
CA PRO A 135 17.42 18.78 36.65
C PRO A 135 17.11 20.01 35.78
N SER A 136 16.86 21.15 36.45
CA SER A 136 16.62 22.41 35.75
C SER A 136 17.72 22.65 34.70
N ARG A 137 17.33 23.22 33.56
CA ARG A 137 18.26 23.59 32.49
C ARG A 137 19.42 24.43 33.02
N GLU A 138 19.17 25.29 34.00
CA GLU A 138 20.18 26.11 34.66
C GLU A 138 21.21 25.27 35.41
N VAL A 139 20.78 24.24 36.14
CA VAL A 139 21.68 23.33 36.86
C VAL A 139 22.54 22.53 35.88
N THR A 140 21.93 22.03 34.80
CA THR A 140 22.65 21.31 33.73
C THR A 140 23.66 22.22 33.04
N GLN A 141 23.30 23.49 32.77
CA GLN A 141 24.20 24.45 32.14
C GLN A 141 25.37 24.82 33.06
N ALA A 142 25.11 25.06 34.35
CA ALA A 142 26.16 25.33 35.32
C ALA A 142 27.15 24.17 35.46
N ALA A 143 26.65 22.92 35.44
CA ALA A 143 27.50 21.73 35.44
C ALA A 143 28.36 21.62 34.16
N MET A 144 27.79 21.92 32.99
CA MET A 144 28.53 21.96 31.72
C MET A 144 29.62 23.03 31.74
N ASP A 145 29.31 24.23 32.23
CA ASP A 145 30.27 25.34 32.30
C ASP A 145 31.42 25.03 33.27
N ALA A 146 31.10 24.39 34.42
CA ALA A 146 32.11 23.94 35.38
C ALA A 146 33.02 22.86 34.77
N GLU A 147 32.46 21.88 34.07
CA GLU A 147 33.23 20.81 33.42
C GLU A 147 34.11 21.37 32.28
N MET A 148 33.60 22.33 31.50
CA MET A 148 34.39 23.04 30.49
C MET A 148 35.56 23.80 31.11
N ALA A 149 35.37 24.44 32.26
CA ALA A 149 36.43 25.13 32.98
C ALA A 149 37.51 24.15 33.47
N LEU A 150 37.11 23.00 34.04
CA LEU A 150 38.04 21.94 34.46
C LEU A 150 38.82 21.37 33.27
N MET A 151 38.17 21.14 32.13
CA MET A 151 38.86 20.70 30.91
C MET A 151 39.86 21.74 30.40
N ALA A 152 39.53 23.03 30.50
CA ALA A 152 40.45 24.10 30.11
C ALA A 152 41.68 24.14 31.03
N GLU A 153 41.46 24.05 32.35
CA GLU A 153 42.55 24.00 33.34
C GLU A 153 43.45 22.78 33.10
N ALA A 154 42.87 21.58 32.95
CA ALA A 154 43.61 20.36 32.67
C ALA A 154 44.44 20.46 31.38
N LYS A 155 43.91 21.11 30.33
CA LYS A 155 44.67 21.37 29.09
C LYS A 155 45.85 22.31 29.33
N THR A 156 45.66 23.38 30.11
CA THR A 156 46.75 24.32 30.42
C THR A 156 47.84 23.68 31.25
N GLU A 157 47.48 22.88 32.27
CA GLU A 157 48.47 22.16 33.07
C GLU A 157 49.17 21.07 32.26
N GLY A 158 48.44 20.36 31.39
CA GLY A 158 49.02 19.42 30.43
C GLY A 158 50.05 20.08 29.51
N ALA A 159 49.75 21.28 28.99
CA ALA A 159 50.69 22.05 28.18
C ALA A 159 51.91 22.50 28.99
N ARG A 160 51.72 22.91 30.25
CA ARG A 160 52.80 23.30 31.16
C ARG A 160 53.75 22.13 31.45
N ILE A 161 53.19 20.96 31.74
CA ILE A 161 53.95 19.72 31.97
C ILE A 161 54.71 19.34 30.69
N ALA A 162 54.06 19.38 29.52
CA ALA A 162 54.72 19.09 28.25
C ALA A 162 55.93 20.01 27.99
N GLN A 163 55.79 21.32 28.24
CA GLN A 163 56.90 22.27 28.14
C GLN A 163 58.02 21.97 29.14
N LEU A 164 57.68 21.59 30.37
CA LEU A 164 58.67 21.21 31.38
C LEU A 164 59.45 19.96 30.96
N MET A 165 58.76 18.94 30.44
CA MET A 165 59.39 17.72 29.95
C MET A 165 60.29 18.01 28.75
N GLU A 166 59.88 18.89 27.84
CA GLU A 166 60.72 19.32 26.72
C GLU A 166 61.99 20.04 27.18
N ARG A 167 61.90 20.91 28.19
CA ARG A 167 63.08 21.56 28.80
C ARG A 167 64.01 20.53 29.43
N ARG A 168 63.48 19.58 30.21
CA ARG A 168 64.28 18.50 30.80
C ARG A 168 64.95 17.64 29.73
N ARG A 169 64.23 17.28 28.66
CA ARG A 169 64.79 16.55 27.51
C ARG A 169 65.98 17.29 26.92
N LYS A 170 65.86 18.60 26.65
CA LYS A 170 66.97 19.43 26.15
C LYS A 170 68.15 19.50 27.12
N GLN A 171 67.88 19.62 28.43
CA GLN A 171 68.93 19.61 29.45
C GLN A 171 69.67 18.27 29.49
N PHE A 172 68.96 17.14 29.41
CA PHE A 172 69.58 15.82 29.33
C PHE A 172 70.38 15.63 28.04
N SER A 173 69.87 16.07 26.89
CA SER A 173 70.63 16.03 25.62
C SER A 173 71.93 16.84 25.69
N LEU A 174 71.90 18.03 26.30
CA LEU A 174 73.11 18.82 26.52
C LEU A 174 74.10 18.11 27.45
N LEU A 175 73.60 17.50 28.54
CA LEU A 175 74.43 16.73 29.46
C LEU A 175 75.10 15.55 28.73
N PHE A 176 74.35 14.80 27.92
CA PHE A 176 74.90 13.70 27.12
C PHE A 176 75.96 14.20 26.14
N TYR A 177 75.73 15.32 25.45
CA TYR A 177 76.72 15.92 24.56
C TYR A 177 78.01 16.30 25.29
N VAL A 178 77.91 16.92 26.47
CA VAL A 178 79.09 17.27 27.29
C VAL A 178 79.81 16.01 27.77
N ILE A 179 79.09 14.95 28.15
CA ILE A 179 79.70 13.67 28.51
C ILE A 179 80.44 13.06 27.31
N GLU A 180 79.83 13.06 26.13
CA GLU A 180 80.45 12.57 24.89
C GLU A 180 81.69 13.40 24.51
N GLU A 181 81.63 14.73 24.62
CA GLU A 181 82.80 15.59 24.39
C GLU A 181 83.91 15.31 25.40
N LEU A 182 83.59 15.21 26.69
CA LEU A 182 84.58 14.87 27.72
C LEU A 182 85.21 13.51 27.47
N GLN A 183 84.40 12.51 27.10
CA GLN A 183 84.89 11.18 26.71
C GLN A 183 85.77 11.25 25.48
N ARG A 184 85.40 12.04 24.47
CA ARG A 184 86.22 12.26 23.26
C ARG A 184 87.52 12.96 23.60
N THR A 185 87.53 14.00 24.42
CA THR A 185 88.77 14.67 24.84
C THR A 185 89.66 13.75 25.66
N THR A 186 89.11 12.93 26.57
CA THR A 186 89.93 11.94 27.29
C THR A 186 90.45 10.83 26.38
N ALA A 187 89.70 10.46 25.34
CA ALA A 187 90.16 9.51 24.34
C ALA A 187 91.22 10.12 23.41
N GLU A 188 91.07 11.39 23.02
CA GLU A 188 92.04 12.15 22.23
C GLU A 188 93.32 12.43 23.03
N GLU A 189 93.22 12.73 24.34
CA GLU A 189 94.36 12.83 25.26
C GLU A 189 95.06 11.47 25.44
N GLY A 190 94.30 10.38 25.56
CA GLY A 190 94.85 9.02 25.59
C GLY A 190 95.55 8.62 24.28
N ILE A 191 94.98 8.98 23.13
CA ILE A 191 95.57 8.75 21.80
C ILE A 191 96.79 9.67 21.58
N ALA A 192 96.80 10.88 22.12
CA ALA A 192 97.95 11.77 22.07
C ALA A 192 99.10 11.24 22.96
N GLU A 193 98.79 10.63 24.11
CA GLU A 193 99.76 9.91 24.95
C GLU A 193 100.28 8.65 24.23
N GLU A 194 99.43 7.93 23.51
CA GLU A 194 99.79 6.72 22.74
C GLU A 194 100.61 7.06 21.47
N LEU A 195 100.31 8.17 20.79
CA LEU A 195 101.10 8.72 19.68
C LEU A 195 102.44 9.28 20.16
N ALA A 196 102.49 9.93 21.32
CA ALA A 196 103.75 10.34 21.95
C ALA A 196 104.59 9.13 22.41
N GLY A 197 103.95 8.01 22.76
CA GLY A 197 104.62 6.74 23.06
C GLY A 197 105.12 5.99 21.82
N LEU A 198 104.44 6.10 20.67
CA LEU A 198 104.82 5.44 19.42
C LEU A 198 105.90 6.19 18.62
N ASP A 199 106.00 7.52 18.74
CA ASP A 199 107.09 8.32 18.15
C ASP A 199 108.43 8.17 18.93
N GLY A 200 108.41 7.44 20.04
CA GLY A 200 109.61 7.06 20.82
C GLY A 200 110.14 5.65 20.51
N MET A 201 109.52 4.89 19.60
CA MET A 201 109.96 3.54 19.22
C MET A 201 110.75 3.57 17.90
N ASP A 202 111.93 4.18 17.93
CA ASP A 202 112.98 3.98 16.92
C ASP A 202 114.37 3.85 17.60
N VAL A 203 114.96 2.66 17.40
CA VAL A 203 116.41 2.34 17.32
C VAL A 203 117.30 2.39 18.59
N ASP A 204 117.57 1.21 19.16
CA ASP A 204 118.88 0.53 19.21
C ASP A 204 118.74 -0.76 20.07
N GLY A 205 119.28 -1.93 19.74
CA GLY A 205 120.71 -2.22 19.60
C GLY A 205 121.11 -3.19 20.72
#